data_AF-A0A6L6GE52-F1
#
_entry.id   AF-A0A6L6GE52-F1
#
_cell.length_a   1.000
_cell.length_b   1.000
_cell.length_c   1.000
_cell.angle_alpha   90.00
_cell.angle_beta   90.00
_cell.angle_gamma   90.00
#
_symmetry.space_group_name_H-M   'P 1'
#
loop_
_entity.id
_entity.type
_entity.pdbx_description
1 polymer ?
#
loop_
_entity_poly.entity_id
_entity_poly.type
_entity_poly.pdbx_seq_one_letter_code
_entity_poly.pdbx_strand_id
1 'polypeptide(L)'
;MNFTKKCTKFGSSLLVVSALMGATQMASASATVDKLSDCLVKSTTDADKKVVLQWTFVALSAHPDLQSFSQVTTEQRDGLDKNLAQVLQRILVDQCSAETKAVIQTDGLQAVGDSFQELGQETGEQILKTPEIKDQYKGLVRYLDLSKLVATFLTPELFNKLGVTR
;
A
#
# COMPACT_ATOMS: atom_id res chain seq x y z
N MET A 1 37.33 -29.54 -67.13
CA MET A 1 36.03 -29.68 -67.83
C MET A 1 34.95 -29.17 -66.88
N ASN A 2 34.24 -28.11 -67.25
CA ASN A 2 33.17 -27.49 -66.46
C ASN A 2 32.04 -28.49 -66.17
N PHE A 3 31.40 -28.40 -65.00
CA PHE A 3 29.94 -28.24 -64.94
C PHE A 3 29.51 -27.80 -63.53
N THR A 4 29.03 -26.56 -63.48
CA THR A 4 28.22 -25.96 -62.42
C THR A 4 26.91 -26.74 -62.24
N LYS A 5 26.43 -26.90 -60.99
CA LYS A 5 24.99 -26.94 -60.69
C LYS A 5 24.68 -26.59 -59.23
N LYS A 6 23.57 -25.87 -59.09
CA LYS A 6 23.09 -25.00 -58.00
C LYS A 6 22.37 -25.77 -56.88
N CYS A 7 22.46 -25.20 -55.67
CA CYS A 7 21.47 -25.10 -54.58
C CYS A 7 20.46 -26.23 -54.32
N THR A 8 20.51 -26.78 -53.10
CA THR A 8 19.29 -27.08 -52.31
C THR A 8 19.53 -26.78 -50.83
N LYS A 9 18.67 -25.93 -50.26
CA LYS A 9 18.59 -25.58 -48.84
C LYS A 9 18.02 -26.77 -48.04
N PHE A 10 18.57 -27.08 -46.87
CA PHE A 10 17.92 -27.68 -45.69
C PHE A 10 19.07 -27.81 -44.67
N GLY A 11 19.15 -27.01 -43.61
CA GLY A 11 18.21 -26.99 -42.49
C GLY A 11 18.93 -27.64 -41.31
N SER A 12 19.32 -26.84 -40.31
CA SER A 12 19.60 -27.18 -38.89
C SER A 12 20.69 -26.26 -38.32
N SER A 13 20.37 -24.98 -38.15
CA SER A 13 21.01 -24.20 -37.09
C SER A 13 20.46 -24.72 -35.76
N LEU A 14 21.27 -25.44 -35.00
CA LEU A 14 21.00 -25.73 -33.59
C LEU A 14 21.06 -24.40 -32.82
N LEU A 15 19.87 -23.83 -32.60
CA LEU A 15 19.65 -22.72 -31.69
C LEU A 15 19.73 -23.26 -30.26
N VAL A 16 20.85 -23.01 -29.58
CA VAL A 16 20.90 -23.05 -28.11
C VAL A 16 20.28 -21.74 -27.64
N VAL A 17 18.98 -21.75 -27.33
CA VAL A 17 18.28 -20.60 -26.71
C VAL A 17 17.84 -20.98 -25.30
N SER A 18 18.64 -20.51 -24.35
CA SER A 18 18.27 -19.96 -23.04
C SER A 18 17.02 -20.52 -22.35
N ALA A 19 17.22 -21.54 -21.51
CA ALA A 19 16.34 -21.81 -20.38
C ALA A 19 16.83 -21.03 -19.13
N LEU A 20 16.72 -19.70 -19.16
CA LEU A 20 16.62 -18.90 -17.93
C LEU A 20 15.14 -18.60 -17.70
N MET A 21 14.38 -19.63 -17.31
CA MET A 21 13.14 -19.38 -16.59
C MET A 21 13.55 -18.98 -15.16
N GLY A 22 13.79 -17.68 -14.98
CA GLY A 22 13.88 -17.10 -13.65
C GLY A 22 12.59 -17.43 -12.91
N ALA A 23 12.72 -18.11 -11.76
CA ALA A 23 11.64 -18.19 -10.81
C ALA A 23 11.27 -16.75 -10.44
N THR A 24 10.14 -16.27 -10.95
CA THR A 24 9.49 -15.08 -10.41
C THR A 24 9.19 -15.39 -8.96
N GLN A 25 10.05 -14.91 -8.06
CA GLN A 25 9.76 -14.89 -6.64
C GLN A 25 8.57 -13.95 -6.49
N MET A 26 7.35 -14.50 -6.43
CA MET A 26 6.24 -13.76 -5.86
C MET A 26 6.70 -13.36 -4.46
N ALA A 27 6.84 -12.05 -4.23
CA ALA A 27 7.07 -11.49 -2.92
C ALA A 27 5.78 -11.72 -2.10
N SER A 28 5.60 -12.95 -1.63
CA SER A 28 4.78 -13.21 -0.45
C SER A 28 5.43 -12.47 0.70
N ALA A 29 4.64 -11.75 1.49
CA ALA A 29 5.08 -11.38 2.82
C ALA A 29 5.65 -12.64 3.47
N SER A 30 6.85 -12.53 4.02
CA SER A 30 7.47 -13.64 4.72
C SER A 30 6.61 -13.96 5.95
N ALA A 31 6.66 -15.20 6.44
CA ALA A 31 5.94 -15.57 7.66
C ALA A 31 6.38 -14.73 8.89
N THR A 32 7.53 -14.07 8.83
CA THR A 32 8.02 -13.11 9.82
C THR A 32 7.31 -11.77 9.72
N VAL A 33 7.05 -11.25 8.51
CA VAL A 33 6.28 -10.01 8.28
C VAL A 33 4.85 -10.17 8.80
N ASP A 34 4.19 -11.31 8.56
CA ASP A 34 2.84 -11.57 9.03
C ASP A 34 2.75 -11.59 10.57
N LYS A 35 3.74 -12.22 11.23
CA LYS A 35 3.79 -12.26 12.70
C LYS A 35 3.98 -10.88 13.32
N LEU A 36 4.82 -10.04 12.70
CA LEU A 36 4.97 -8.66 13.14
C LEU A 36 3.67 -7.88 12.88
N SER A 37 3.02 -8.05 11.73
CA SER A 37 1.70 -7.44 11.44
C SER A 37 0.67 -7.76 12.53
N ASP A 38 0.54 -9.04 12.88
CA ASP A 38 -0.34 -9.52 13.95
C ASP A 38 -0.03 -8.86 15.30
N CYS A 39 1.25 -8.70 15.64
CA CYS A 39 1.66 -8.05 16.87
C CYS A 39 1.30 -6.56 16.84
N LEU A 40 1.60 -5.86 15.75
CA LEU A 40 1.30 -4.45 15.56
C LEU A 40 -0.20 -4.18 15.72
N VAL A 41 -1.07 -4.97 15.09
CA VAL A 41 -2.53 -4.84 15.21
C VAL A 41 -2.99 -4.99 16.66
N LYS A 42 -2.45 -5.97 17.40
CA LYS A 42 -2.84 -6.23 18.81
C LYS A 42 -2.27 -5.21 19.80
N SER A 43 -1.09 -4.67 19.53
CA SER A 43 -0.36 -3.77 20.43
C SER A 43 -0.69 -2.29 20.23
N THR A 44 -1.34 -1.95 19.12
CA THR A 44 -1.73 -0.57 18.80
C THR A 44 -3.08 -0.22 19.41
N THR A 45 -3.12 0.84 20.21
CA THR A 45 -4.35 1.39 20.81
C THR A 45 -4.95 2.49 19.95
N ASP A 46 -6.20 2.87 20.22
CA ASP A 46 -6.85 4.00 19.54
C ASP A 46 -6.12 5.34 19.77
N ALA A 47 -5.46 5.50 20.92
CA ALA A 47 -4.64 6.68 21.19
C ALA A 47 -3.40 6.71 20.28
N ASP A 48 -2.78 5.56 20.01
CA ASP A 48 -1.65 5.46 19.10
C ASP A 48 -2.07 5.72 17.65
N LYS A 49 -3.21 5.13 17.23
CA LYS A 49 -3.80 5.39 15.90
C LYS A 49 -4.03 6.89 15.69
N LYS A 50 -4.49 7.61 16.72
CA LYS A 50 -4.66 9.06 16.68
C LYS A 50 -3.32 9.80 16.53
N VAL A 51 -2.29 9.40 17.27
CA VAL A 51 -0.94 9.98 17.16
C VAL A 51 -0.40 9.78 15.73
N VAL A 52 -0.50 8.56 15.19
CA VAL A 52 -0.08 8.24 13.82
C VAL A 52 -0.85 9.08 12.79
N LEU A 53 -2.17 9.22 12.95
CA LEU A 53 -3.01 10.04 12.06
C LEU A 53 -2.58 11.52 12.07
N GLN A 54 -2.40 12.10 13.27
CA GLN A 54 -2.00 13.49 13.41
C GLN A 54 -0.61 13.74 12.84
N TRP A 55 0.35 12.87 13.15
CA TRP A 55 1.69 12.94 12.60
C TRP A 55 1.68 12.81 11.07
N THR A 56 0.92 11.86 10.51
CA THR A 56 0.81 11.66 9.06
C THR A 56 0.29 12.90 8.34
N PHE A 57 -0.80 13.50 8.84
CA PHE A 57 -1.32 14.75 8.27
C PHE A 57 -0.27 15.86 8.28
N VAL A 58 0.42 16.04 9.42
CA VAL A 58 1.44 17.08 9.57
C VAL A 58 2.64 16.83 8.66
N ALA A 59 3.13 15.58 8.59
CA ALA A 59 4.23 15.18 7.72
C ALA A 59 3.89 15.43 6.24
N LEU A 60 2.68 15.04 5.80
CA LEU A 60 2.21 15.31 4.43
C LEU A 60 2.11 16.82 4.15
N SER A 61 1.65 17.61 5.12
CA SER A 61 1.52 19.06 4.95
C SER A 61 2.85 19.79 4.72
N ALA A 62 3.99 19.15 5.00
CA ALA A 62 5.30 19.69 4.68
C ALA A 62 5.61 19.67 3.17
N HIS A 63 4.88 18.88 2.38
CA HIS A 63 5.02 18.86 0.92
C HIS A 63 4.71 20.24 0.33
N PRO A 64 5.52 20.79 -0.60
CA PRO A 64 5.33 22.13 -1.15
C PRO A 64 3.91 22.39 -1.67
N ASP A 65 3.33 21.42 -2.40
CA ASP A 65 1.97 21.54 -2.96
C ASP A 65 0.85 21.51 -1.91
N LEU A 66 1.16 21.16 -0.66
CA LEU A 66 0.19 21.08 0.43
C LEU A 66 0.32 22.24 1.43
N GLN A 67 1.37 23.06 1.34
CA GLN A 67 1.65 24.13 2.31
C GLN A 67 0.52 25.17 2.40
N SER A 68 -0.20 25.43 1.31
CA SER A 68 -1.33 26.38 1.34
C SER A 68 -2.54 25.89 2.14
N PHE A 69 -2.62 24.60 2.44
CA PHE A 69 -3.77 23.99 3.11
C PHE A 69 -3.54 23.76 4.61
N SER A 70 -2.36 24.10 5.13
CA SER A 70 -2.02 23.85 6.53
C SER A 70 -1.08 24.92 7.10
N GLN A 71 -1.26 25.28 8.37
CA GLN A 71 -0.39 26.21 9.10
C GLN A 71 0.19 25.51 10.33
N VAL A 72 0.99 24.47 10.11
CA VAL A 72 1.63 23.74 11.21
C VAL A 72 2.86 24.51 11.71
N THR A 73 2.94 24.74 13.02
CA THR A 73 4.12 25.36 13.66
C THR A 73 5.24 24.33 13.87
N THR A 74 6.45 24.81 14.17
CA THR A 74 7.57 23.91 14.48
C THR A 74 7.34 23.16 15.79
N GLU A 75 6.75 23.82 16.79
CA GLU A 75 6.44 23.21 18.08
C GLU A 75 5.42 22.07 17.95
N GLN A 76 4.44 22.23 17.07
CA GLN A 76 3.45 21.18 16.76
C GLN A 76 4.11 19.99 16.06
N ARG A 77 5.02 20.22 15.10
CA ARG A 77 5.80 19.17 14.44
C ARG A 77 6.63 18.39 15.46
N ASP A 78 7.45 19.09 16.24
CA ASP A 78 8.35 18.48 17.21
C ASP A 78 7.60 17.69 18.29
N GLY A 79 6.43 18.19 18.71
CA GLY A 79 5.56 17.48 19.65
C GLY A 79 5.05 16.16 19.07
N LEU A 80 4.60 16.17 17.81
CA LEU A 80 4.12 14.96 17.14
C LEU A 80 5.24 13.97 16.83
N ASP A 81 6.44 14.43 16.46
CA ASP A 81 7.61 13.57 16.26
C ASP A 81 7.97 12.81 17.55
N LYS A 82 7.98 13.50 18.70
CA LYS A 82 8.23 12.89 20.00
C LYS A 82 7.16 11.86 20.36
N ASN A 83 5.89 12.20 20.14
CA ASN A 83 4.79 11.30 20.43
C ASN A 83 4.85 10.04 19.56
N LEU A 84 5.09 10.18 18.25
CA LEU A 84 5.20 9.03 17.36
C LEU A 84 6.42 8.17 17.71
N ALA A 85 7.57 8.79 18.03
CA ALA A 85 8.77 8.06 18.44
C ALA A 85 8.51 7.21 19.70
N GLN A 86 7.79 7.74 20.69
CA GLN A 86 7.40 6.99 21.88
C GLN A 86 6.48 5.81 21.55
N VAL A 87 5.50 6.00 20.67
CA VAL A 87 4.61 4.93 20.20
C VAL A 87 5.42 3.83 19.51
N LEU A 88 6.28 4.19 18.55
CA LEU A 88 7.09 3.22 17.81
C LEU A 88 8.07 2.48 18.72
N GLN A 89 8.71 3.17 19.67
CA GLN A 89 9.60 2.53 20.63
C GLN A 89 8.84 1.52 21.48
N ARG A 90 7.72 1.91 22.07
CA ARG A 90 6.90 1.02 22.90
C ARG A 90 6.45 -0.22 22.11
N ILE A 91 5.98 -0.02 20.89
CA ILE A 91 5.44 -1.12 20.08
C ILE A 91 6.57 -2.01 19.56
N LEU A 92 7.56 -1.47 18.85
CA LEU A 92 8.58 -2.27 18.18
C LEU A 92 9.63 -2.84 19.14
N VAL A 93 9.95 -2.13 20.23
CA VAL A 93 11.04 -2.51 21.14
C VAL A 93 10.54 -3.16 22.42
N ASP A 94 9.40 -2.72 22.97
CA ASP A 94 8.93 -3.27 24.24
C ASP A 94 7.91 -4.40 24.04
N GLN A 95 7.02 -4.27 23.05
CA GLN A 95 5.87 -5.18 22.88
C GLN A 95 6.08 -6.23 21.78
N CYS A 96 6.68 -5.86 20.65
CA CYS A 96 6.84 -6.70 19.46
C CYS A 96 8.32 -6.96 19.10
N SER A 97 9.21 -6.98 20.09
CA SER A 97 10.66 -7.03 19.84
C SER A 97 11.15 -8.32 19.22
N ALA A 98 10.54 -9.45 19.58
CA ALA A 98 10.91 -10.75 19.03
C ALA A 98 10.57 -10.82 17.53
N GLU A 99 9.37 -10.39 17.17
CA GLU A 99 8.86 -10.32 15.80
C GLU A 99 9.63 -9.31 14.96
N THR A 100 9.86 -8.11 15.51
CA THR A 100 10.64 -7.05 14.86
C THR A 100 12.06 -7.52 14.56
N LYS A 101 12.72 -8.17 15.52
CA LYS A 101 14.05 -8.76 15.32
C LYS A 101 14.02 -9.85 14.26
N ALA A 102 13.01 -10.72 14.25
CA ALA A 102 12.89 -11.80 13.28
C ALA A 102 12.73 -11.28 11.84
N VAL A 103 11.91 -10.24 11.63
CA VAL A 103 11.79 -9.56 10.34
C VAL A 103 13.12 -8.96 9.91
N ILE A 104 13.79 -8.20 10.78
CA ILE A 104 15.08 -7.57 10.44
C ILE A 104 16.13 -8.62 10.04
N GLN A 105 16.18 -9.75 10.74
CA GLN A 105 17.16 -10.82 10.49
C GLN A 105 16.87 -11.61 9.21
N THR A 106 15.60 -11.75 8.83
CA THR A 106 15.18 -12.61 7.72
C THR A 106 15.01 -11.81 6.43
N ASP A 107 14.36 -10.66 6.52
CA ASP A 107 13.84 -9.89 5.39
C ASP A 107 14.49 -8.50 5.27
N GLY A 108 15.20 -8.06 6.31
CA GLY A 108 15.88 -6.77 6.37
C GLY A 108 15.05 -5.68 7.04
N LEU A 109 15.69 -4.52 7.26
CA LEU A 109 15.06 -3.42 8.01
C LEU A 109 13.88 -2.80 7.27
N GLN A 110 13.91 -2.79 5.95
CA GLN A 110 12.87 -2.22 5.09
C GLN A 110 11.55 -2.98 5.25
N ALA A 111 11.61 -4.30 5.43
CA ALA A 111 10.44 -5.17 5.58
C ALA A 111 9.66 -4.92 6.88
N VAL A 112 10.24 -4.22 7.86
CA VAL A 112 9.50 -3.77 9.06
C VAL A 112 8.35 -2.85 8.65
N GLY A 113 8.53 -2.04 7.60
CA GLY A 113 7.49 -1.17 7.06
C GLY A 113 6.30 -1.96 6.48
N ASP A 114 6.59 -3.09 5.83
CA ASP A 114 5.55 -3.93 5.20
C ASP A 114 4.59 -4.52 6.24
N SER A 115 5.08 -4.81 7.44
CA SER A 115 4.24 -5.29 8.55
C SER A 115 3.20 -4.29 9.04
N PHE A 116 3.34 -3.00 8.73
CA PHE A 116 2.33 -1.98 9.10
C PHE A 116 1.14 -1.93 8.14
N GLN A 117 1.19 -2.63 7.00
CA GLN A 117 0.20 -2.50 5.94
C GLN A 117 -1.22 -2.86 6.41
N GLU A 118 -1.38 -3.95 7.14
CA GLU A 118 -2.69 -4.39 7.65
C GLU A 118 -3.27 -3.39 8.66
N LEU A 119 -2.46 -2.99 9.65
CA LEU A 119 -2.85 -1.97 10.63
C LEU A 119 -3.24 -0.65 9.94
N GLY A 120 -2.50 -0.26 8.90
CA GLY A 120 -2.78 0.93 8.10
C GLY A 120 -4.09 0.82 7.33
N GLN A 121 -4.39 -0.34 6.74
CA GLN A 121 -5.65 -0.60 6.04
C GLN A 121 -6.84 -0.54 7.00
N GLU A 122 -6.77 -1.25 8.13
CA GLU A 122 -7.85 -1.27 9.13
C GLU A 122 -8.14 0.13 9.67
N THR A 123 -7.09 0.86 10.05
CA THR A 123 -7.20 2.22 10.58
C THR A 123 -7.70 3.20 9.53
N GLY A 124 -7.19 3.09 8.29
CA GLY A 124 -7.63 3.89 7.16
C GLY A 124 -9.11 3.72 6.88
N GLU A 125 -9.59 2.48 6.79
CA GLU A 125 -11.03 2.21 6.61
C GLU A 125 -11.90 2.81 7.71
N GLN A 126 -11.45 2.78 8.96
CA GLN A 126 -12.17 3.38 10.09
C GLN A 126 -12.25 4.90 9.95
N ILE A 127 -11.15 5.56 9.57
CA ILE A 127 -11.10 7.02 9.34
C ILE A 127 -12.06 7.42 8.22
N LEU A 128 -12.10 6.68 7.11
CA LEU A 128 -12.99 7.01 5.99
C LEU A 128 -14.49 6.88 6.32
N LYS A 129 -14.82 6.16 7.41
CA LYS A 129 -16.19 5.97 7.85
C LYS A 129 -16.71 7.11 8.75
N THR A 130 -15.88 8.10 9.12
CA THR A 130 -16.31 9.24 9.94
C THR A 130 -17.30 10.14 9.19
N PRO A 131 -18.27 10.77 9.90
CA PRO A 131 -19.24 11.67 9.27
C PRO A 131 -18.58 12.83 8.50
N GLU A 132 -17.50 13.39 9.04
CA GLU A 132 -16.79 14.54 8.48
C GLU A 132 -16.15 14.20 7.12
N ILE A 133 -15.50 13.04 7.02
CA ILE A 133 -14.90 12.56 5.76
C ILE A 133 -15.98 12.15 4.76
N LYS A 134 -17.08 11.54 5.24
CA LYS A 134 -18.25 11.24 4.38
C LYS A 134 -18.85 12.50 3.77
N ASP A 135 -18.92 13.60 4.51
CA ASP A 135 -19.42 14.87 3.99
C ASP A 135 -18.46 15.47 2.95
N GLN A 136 -17.15 15.28 3.10
CA GLN A 136 -16.18 15.63 2.07
C GLN A 136 -16.44 14.89 0.75
N TYR A 137 -16.77 13.60 0.80
CA TYR A 137 -17.17 12.84 -0.39
C TYR A 137 -18.43 13.38 -1.05
N LYS A 138 -19.43 13.79 -0.26
CA LYS A 138 -20.64 14.43 -0.82
C LYS A 138 -20.29 15.73 -1.53
N GLY A 139 -19.34 16.50 -0.99
CA GLY A 139 -18.80 17.69 -1.63
C GLY A 139 -18.19 17.39 -3.00
N LEU A 140 -17.36 16.35 -3.09
CA LEU A 140 -16.77 15.88 -4.34
C LEU A 140 -17.83 15.44 -5.36
N VAL A 141 -18.80 14.64 -4.93
CA VAL A 141 -19.87 14.08 -5.79
C VAL A 141 -20.64 15.17 -6.53
N ARG A 142 -20.80 16.36 -5.95
CA ARG A 142 -21.47 17.50 -6.61
C ARG A 142 -20.78 17.97 -7.89
N TYR A 143 -19.49 17.68 -8.05
CA TYR A 143 -18.71 18.08 -9.22
C TYR A 143 -18.56 16.96 -10.26
N LEU A 144 -19.05 15.75 -9.97
CA LEU A 144 -18.99 14.61 -10.88
C LEU A 144 -20.23 14.56 -11.77
N ASP A 145 -20.04 14.24 -13.05
CA ASP A 145 -21.14 13.91 -13.95
C ASP A 145 -21.62 12.49 -13.62
N LEU A 146 -22.56 12.40 -12.68
CA LEU A 146 -23.15 11.15 -12.26
C LEU A 146 -23.87 10.45 -13.41
N SER A 147 -24.46 11.18 -14.36
CA SER A 147 -25.12 10.60 -15.53
C SER A 147 -24.11 9.85 -16.40
N LYS A 148 -22.94 10.44 -16.64
CA LYS A 148 -21.85 9.80 -17.38
C LYS A 148 -21.28 8.60 -16.63
N LEU A 149 -21.06 8.71 -15.32
CA LEU A 149 -20.58 7.59 -14.50
C LEU A 149 -21.58 6.42 -14.51
N VAL A 150 -22.88 6.71 -14.34
CA VAL A 150 -23.95 5.72 -14.40
C VAL A 150 -23.99 5.05 -15.77
N ALA A 151 -24.02 5.82 -16.85
CA ALA A 151 -24.07 5.28 -18.22
C ALA A 151 -22.82 4.46 -18.58
N THR A 152 -21.66 4.78 -17.99
CA THR A 152 -20.38 4.10 -18.30
C THR A 152 -20.18 2.84 -17.47
N PHE A 153 -20.46 2.89 -16.17
CA PHE A 153 -20.05 1.85 -15.22
C PHE A 153 -21.22 1.02 -14.66
N LEU A 154 -22.45 1.56 -14.64
CA LEU A 154 -23.60 0.78 -14.19
C LEU A 154 -24.15 -0.03 -15.37
N THR A 155 -23.54 -1.19 -15.60
CA THR A 155 -24.11 -2.21 -16.50
C THR A 155 -25.35 -2.84 -15.87
N PRO A 156 -26.25 -3.46 -16.65
CA PRO A 156 -27.41 -4.17 -16.11
C PRO A 156 -27.04 -5.22 -15.04
N GLU A 157 -25.90 -5.90 -15.20
CA GLU A 157 -25.40 -6.86 -14.20
C GLU A 157 -25.02 -6.19 -12.88
N LEU A 158 -24.48 -4.96 -12.94
CA LEU A 158 -24.11 -4.22 -11.74
C LEU A 158 -25.34 -3.65 -11.03
N PHE A 159 -26.37 -3.19 -11.78
CA PHE A 159 -27.65 -2.79 -11.21
C PHE A 159 -28.33 -3.94 -10.43
N ASN A 160 -28.24 -5.17 -10.94
CA ASN A 160 -28.75 -6.36 -10.25
C ASN A 160 -27.96 -6.68 -8.97
N LYS A 161 -26.62 -6.55 -8.98
CA LYS A 161 -25.80 -6.74 -7.78
C LYS A 161 -26.01 -5.66 -6.72
N LEU A 162 -26.36 -4.44 -7.15
CA LEU A 162 -26.65 -3.31 -6.27
C LEU A 162 -28.12 -3.31 -5.78
N GLY A 163 -28.96 -4.24 -6.24
CA GLY A 163 -30.36 -4.35 -5.83
C GLY A 163 -31.25 -3.19 -6.29
N VAL A 164 -30.85 -2.47 -7.34
CA VAL A 164 -31.55 -1.29 -7.85
C VAL A 164 -32.59 -1.64 -8.91
N THR A 165 -32.42 -2.76 -9.61
CA THR A 165 -33.43 -3.37 -10.46
C THR A 165 -34.10 -4.53 -9.72
N ARG A 166 -35.41 -4.40 -9.50
CA ARG A 166 -36.27 -5.51 -9.08
C ARG A 166 -36.91 -6.14 -10.30
#